data_AF-A0A920W6G0-F1
#
_entry.id   AF-A0A920W6G0-F1
#
_cell.length_a   1.000
_cell.length_b   1.000
_cell.length_c   1.000
_cell.angle_alpha   90.00
_cell.angle_beta   90.00
_cell.angle_gamma   90.00
#
_symmetry.space_group_name_H-M   'P 1'
#
loop_
_entity.id
_entity.type
_entity.pdbx_description
1 polymer ?
#
loop_
_entity_poly.entity_id
_entity_poly.type
_entity_poly.pdbx_seq_one_letter_code
_entity_poly.pdbx_strand_id
1 'polypeptide(L)'
;MVQAGDAVNAGDVLAKIPRETTKTKDITGGLPRVVELFEARKPRETAVISEIDGTVKHGGIVKGMRKLIIVPEEAGAEQREYSLPRGVHVNVQEGDRVRAGEA
;
A
#
# COMPACT_ATOMS: atom_id res chain seq x y z
N MET A 1 -10.47 20.85 3.10
CA MET A 1 -10.44 19.58 2.36
C MET A 1 -11.78 18.95 2.60
N VAL A 2 -12.44 18.53 1.53
CA VAL A 2 -13.80 18.04 1.55
C VAL A 2 -13.77 16.52 1.69
N GLN A 3 -14.63 15.95 2.53
CA GLN A 3 -14.77 14.51 2.68
C GLN A 3 -15.89 13.96 1.79
N ALA A 4 -15.87 12.66 1.55
CA ALA A 4 -16.91 12.01 0.76
C ALA A 4 -18.27 12.16 1.47
N GLY A 5 -19.21 12.86 0.83
CA GLY A 5 -20.56 13.10 1.34
C GLY A 5 -20.84 14.54 1.78
N ASP A 6 -19.83 15.41 1.82
CA ASP A 6 -20.01 16.82 2.14
C ASP A 6 -20.76 17.56 1.01
N ALA A 7 -21.75 18.38 1.38
CA ALA A 7 -22.40 19.31 0.46
C ALA A 7 -21.47 20.50 0.18
N VAL A 8 -21.06 20.64 -1.08
CA VAL A 8 -20.13 21.70 -1.53
C VAL A 8 -20.85 22.79 -2.30
N ASN A 9 -20.41 24.03 -2.11
CA ASN A 9 -20.90 25.22 -2.80
C ASN A 9 -19.85 25.74 -3.79
N ALA A 10 -20.27 26.62 -4.70
CA ALA A 10 -19.36 27.23 -5.66
C ALA A 10 -18.28 28.07 -4.94
N GLY A 11 -17.01 27.69 -5.13
CA GLY A 11 -15.85 28.32 -4.48
C GLY A 11 -15.13 27.45 -3.44
N ASP A 12 -15.69 26.30 -3.08
CA ASP A 12 -15.10 25.42 -2.07
C ASP A 12 -13.84 24.69 -2.58
N VAL A 13 -12.79 24.68 -1.75
CA VAL A 13 -11.52 24.00 -2.04
C VAL A 13 -11.62 22.53 -1.64
N LEU A 14 -11.85 21.67 -2.64
CA LEU A 14 -12.02 20.22 -2.48
C LEU A 14 -10.75 19.54 -1.95
N ALA A 15 -9.62 19.81 -2.58
CA ALA A 15 -8.31 19.29 -2.21
C ALA A 15 -7.22 20.31 -2.52
N LYS A 16 -6.13 20.28 -1.77
CA LYS A 16 -4.93 21.08 -2.03
C LYS A 16 -3.78 20.11 -2.25
N ILE A 17 -3.21 20.10 -3.45
CA ILE A 17 -1.98 19.36 -3.71
C ILE A 17 -0.83 20.20 -3.14
N PRO A 18 -0.10 19.72 -2.12
CA PRO A 18 1.09 20.42 -1.65
C PRO A 18 2.12 20.38 -2.78
N ARG A 19 2.27 21.48 -3.49
CA ARG A 19 3.43 21.68 -4.36
C ARG A 19 4.59 22.03 -3.45
N GLU A 20 5.58 21.13 -3.37
CA GLU A 20 6.90 21.56 -2.93
C GLU A 20 7.32 22.66 -3.90
N THR A 21 7.41 23.91 -3.41
CA THR A 21 8.05 24.98 -4.17
C THR A 21 9.49 24.56 -4.37
N THR A 22 9.82 24.14 -5.58
CA THR A 22 11.18 23.82 -6.00
C THR A 22 12.04 25.06 -5.83
N LYS A 23 12.57 25.29 -4.63
CA LYS A 23 13.78 26.10 -4.47
C LYS A 23 14.82 25.40 -5.33
N THR A 24 15.57 26.16 -6.12
CA THR A 24 16.71 25.71 -6.93
C THR A 24 17.72 24.97 -6.05
N LYS A 25 17.46 23.69 -5.80
CA LYS A 25 18.39 22.73 -5.22
C LYS A 25 19.01 21.98 -6.39
N ASP A 26 20.30 21.74 -6.29
CA ASP A 26 21.08 21.02 -7.30
C ASP A 26 20.33 19.77 -7.81
N ILE A 27 20.16 19.72 -9.14
CA ILE A 27 19.55 18.60 -9.89
C ILE A 27 20.24 17.26 -9.63
N THR A 28 21.45 17.27 -9.08
CA THR A 28 22.26 16.10 -8.74
C THR A 28 21.68 15.27 -7.60
N GLY A 29 20.77 15.82 -6.79
CA GLY A 29 20.12 15.08 -5.69
C GLY A 29 19.06 14.08 -6.13
N GLY A 30 18.48 14.23 -7.33
CA GLY A 30 17.33 13.43 -7.80
C GLY A 30 17.64 12.35 -8.84
N LEU A 31 18.84 12.37 -9.44
CA LEU A 31 19.24 11.44 -10.50
C LEU A 31 19.14 9.95 -10.12
N PRO A 32 19.50 9.50 -8.89
CA PRO A 32 19.39 8.09 -8.53
C PRO A 32 17.96 7.55 -8.67
N ARG A 33 16.95 8.35 -8.33
CA ARG A 33 15.55 7.94 -8.43
C ARG A 33 15.09 7.84 -9.88
N VAL A 34 15.55 8.75 -10.73
CA VAL A 34 15.27 8.71 -12.17
C VAL A 34 15.91 7.47 -12.78
N VAL A 35 17.18 7.16 -12.45
CA VAL A 35 17.86 5.94 -12.92
C VAL A 35 17.12 4.68 -12.46
N GLU A 36 16.70 4.59 -11.19
CA GLU A 36 15.91 3.46 -10.69
C GLU A 36 14.59 3.24 -11.46
N LEU A 37 13.87 4.32 -11.75
CA LEU A 37 12.61 4.29 -12.49
C LEU A 37 12.82 3.87 -13.94
N PHE A 38 13.87 4.38 -14.60
CA PHE A 38 14.20 4.03 -15.98
C PHE A 38 14.75 2.61 -16.13
N GLU A 39 15.47 2.11 -15.13
CA GLU A 39 15.99 0.74 -15.12
C GLU A 39 14.98 -0.29 -14.57
N ALA A 40 13.76 0.15 -14.21
CA ALA A 40 12.68 -0.68 -13.67
C ALA A 40 13.14 -1.62 -12.54
N ARG A 41 14.08 -1.16 -11.70
CA ARG A 41 14.64 -1.99 -10.63
C ARG A 41 13.60 -2.24 -9.54
N LYS A 42 13.47 -3.49 -9.13
CA LYS A 42 12.66 -3.83 -7.95
C LYS A 42 13.29 -3.19 -6.69
N PRO A 43 12.51 -2.48 -5.86
CA PRO A 43 12.99 -1.94 -4.60
C PRO A 43 13.58 -3.05 -3.72
N ARG A 44 14.66 -2.73 -2.98
CA ARG A 44 15.31 -3.67 -2.04
C ARG A 44 14.37 -4.05 -0.89
N GLU A 45 13.53 -3.11 -0.45
CA GLU A 45 12.46 -3.33 0.52
C GLU A 45 11.12 -3.22 -0.19
N THR A 46 10.58 -4.35 -0.65
CA THR A 46 9.28 -4.38 -1.31
C THR A 46 8.18 -4.45 -0.26
N ALA A 47 7.29 -3.45 -0.24
CA ALA A 47 6.05 -3.57 0.51
C ALA A 47 5.15 -4.61 -0.18
N VAL A 48 4.55 -5.49 0.62
CA VAL A 48 3.57 -6.46 0.14
C VAL A 48 2.19 -5.86 0.40
N ILE A 49 1.43 -5.69 -0.67
CA ILE A 49 0.13 -5.04 -0.67
C ILE A 49 -0.92 -6.12 -0.98
N SER A 50 -2.11 -6.00 -0.39
CA SER A 50 -3.20 -6.92 -0.72
C SER A 50 -3.64 -6.73 -2.18
N GLU A 51 -3.80 -7.84 -2.91
CA GLU A 51 -4.37 -7.85 -4.27
C GLU A 51 -5.90 -7.96 -4.26
N ILE A 52 -6.49 -8.43 -3.15
CA ILE A 52 -7.92 -8.69 -3.03
C ILE A 52 -8.50 -8.02 -1.79
N ASP A 53 -9.78 -7.65 -1.86
CA ASP A 53 -10.53 -7.22 -0.68
C ASP A 53 -10.89 -8.43 0.18
N GLY A 54 -10.79 -8.30 1.50
CA GLY A 54 -11.19 -9.39 2.39
C GLY A 54 -10.80 -9.20 3.84
N THR A 55 -10.97 -10.28 4.60
CA THR A 55 -10.57 -10.36 6.00
C THR A 55 -9.22 -11.06 6.12
N VAL A 56 -8.33 -10.49 6.92
CA VAL A 56 -7.00 -11.04 7.19
C VAL A 56 -7.09 -12.21 8.16
N LYS A 57 -6.50 -13.35 7.77
CA LYS A 57 -6.31 -14.52 8.62
C LYS A 57 -4.84 -14.85 8.72
N HIS A 58 -4.33 -15.02 9.93
CA HIS A 58 -2.95 -15.44 10.11
C HIS A 58 -2.83 -16.95 9.87
N GLY A 59 -1.93 -17.31 8.95
CA GLY A 59 -1.48 -18.67 8.82
C GLY A 59 -0.37 -19.00 9.81
N GLY A 60 0.12 -20.23 9.74
CA GLY A 60 1.31 -20.65 10.48
C GLY A 60 2.60 -19.99 9.98
N ILE A 61 3.65 -20.15 10.77
CA ILE A 61 5.02 -19.80 10.36
C ILE A 61 5.66 -21.04 9.74
N VAL A 62 6.07 -20.94 8.47
CA VAL A 62 6.73 -22.02 7.74
C VAL A 62 8.09 -21.53 7.29
N LYS A 63 9.16 -22.23 7.67
CA LYS A 63 10.55 -21.91 7.27
C LYS A 63 10.96 -20.45 7.56
N GLY A 64 10.49 -19.88 8.67
CA GLY A 64 10.79 -18.49 9.05
C GLY A 64 9.99 -17.41 8.30
N MET A 65 9.08 -17.81 7.41
CA MET A 65 8.10 -16.92 6.79
C MET A 65 6.74 -17.07 7.47
N ARG A 66 6.13 -15.94 7.82
CA ARG A 66 4.76 -15.84 8.31
C ARG A 66 3.81 -15.85 7.13
N LYS A 67 2.84 -16.76 7.12
CA LYS A 67 1.76 -16.74 6.13
C LYS A 67 0.64 -15.81 6.57
N LEU A 68 0.17 -14.97 5.66
CA LEU A 68 -1.08 -14.22 5.74
C LEU A 68 -2.02 -14.76 4.67
N ILE A 69 -3.28 -14.98 5.02
CA ILE A 69 -4.31 -15.47 4.12
C ILE A 69 -5.41 -14.42 4.11
N ILE A 70 -5.75 -13.92 2.94
CA ILE A 70 -6.84 -12.96 2.78
C ILE A 70 -8.05 -13.74 2.29
N VAL A 71 -9.11 -13.71 3.10
CA VAL A 71 -10.36 -14.41 2.83
C VAL A 71 -11.37 -13.39 2.29
N PRO A 72 -11.77 -13.48 1.02
CA PRO A 72 -12.77 -12.58 0.45
C PRO A 72 -14.13 -12.82 1.10
N GLU A 73 -14.95 -11.77 1.20
CA GLU A 73 -16.31 -11.87 1.76
C GLU A 73 -17.31 -12.47 0.77
N GLU A 74 -17.00 -12.47 -0.52
CA GLU A 74 -17.86 -13.00 -1.56
C GLU A 74 -17.78 -14.53 -1.63
N ALA A 75 -18.93 -15.21 -1.52
CA ALA A 75 -19.01 -16.66 -1.52
C ALA A 75 -18.61 -17.24 -2.88
N GLY A 76 -17.43 -17.87 -2.94
CA GLY A 76 -16.87 -18.49 -4.16
C GLY A 76 -15.62 -17.80 -4.70
N ALA A 77 -15.21 -16.66 -4.12
CA ALA A 77 -13.96 -16.01 -4.48
C ALA A 77 -12.73 -16.75 -3.90
N GLU A 78 -11.64 -16.78 -4.66
CA GLU A 78 -10.41 -17.48 -4.26
C GLU A 78 -9.66 -16.71 -3.17
N GLN A 79 -9.23 -17.43 -2.13
CA GLN A 79 -8.37 -16.88 -1.09
C GLN A 79 -6.96 -16.65 -1.62
N ARG A 80 -6.31 -15.58 -1.16
CA ARG A 80 -4.92 -15.29 -1.52
C ARG A 80 -4.00 -15.46 -0.32
N GLU A 81 -2.92 -16.24 -0.53
CA GLU A 81 -1.86 -16.42 0.47
C GLU A 81 -0.66 -15.51 0.16
N TYR A 82 -0.15 -14.85 1.20
CA TYR A 82 1.05 -14.02 1.18
C TYR A 82 2.06 -14.58 2.19
N SER A 83 3.31 -14.76 1.77
CA SER A 83 4.39 -15.20 2.66
C SER A 83 5.31 -14.02 2.96
N LEU A 84 5.31 -13.58 4.22
CA LEU A 84 6.12 -12.45 4.69
C LEU A 84 7.27 -12.95 5.56
N PRO A 85 8.49 -12.39 5.43
CA PRO A 85 9.56 -12.65 6.37
C PRO A 85 9.17 -12.16 7.78
N ARG A 86 9.54 -12.91 8.82
CA ARG A 86 9.14 -12.62 10.21
C ARG A 86 9.65 -11.27 10.75
N GLY A 87 10.66 -10.67 10.12
CA GLY A 87 11.23 -9.37 10.49
C GLY A 87 10.53 -8.15 9.85
N VAL A 88 9.57 -8.36 8.95
CA VAL A 88 8.84 -7.25 8.30
C VAL A 88 7.73 -6.76 9.21
N HIS A 89 7.56 -5.44 9.31
CA HIS A 89 6.45 -4.84 10.05
C HIS A 89 5.16 -5.05 9.27
N VAL A 90 4.14 -5.59 9.93
CA VAL A 90 2.82 -5.86 9.33
C VAL A 90 1.83 -4.88 9.94
N ASN A 91 1.20 -4.06 9.10
CA ASN A 91 0.26 -3.02 9.53
C ASN A 91 -1.13 -3.56 9.90
N VAL A 92 -1.40 -4.84 9.61
CA VAL A 92 -2.70 -5.49 9.77
C VAL A 92 -2.67 -6.59 10.83
N GLN A 93 -3.77 -6.78 11.53
CA GLN A 93 -3.99 -7.84 12.52
C GLN A 93 -4.96 -8.91 12.00
N GLU A 94 -5.09 -10.00 12.75
CA GLU A 94 -6.04 -11.06 12.44
C GLU A 94 -7.47 -10.56 12.66
N GLY A 95 -8.33 -10.75 11.66
CA GLY A 95 -9.70 -10.25 11.66
C GLY A 95 -9.85 -8.84 11.08
N ASP A 96 -8.77 -8.15 10.73
CA ASP A 96 -8.86 -6.85 10.08
C ASP A 96 -9.38 -7.00 8.64
N ARG A 97 -10.19 -6.03 8.21
CA ARG A 97 -10.70 -5.94 6.85
C ARG A 97 -9.75 -5.06 6.03
N VAL A 98 -9.23 -5.61 4.94
CA VAL A 98 -8.31 -4.94 4.03
C VAL A 98 -8.95 -4.78 2.67
N ARG A 99 -8.63 -3.68 2.00
CA ARG A 99 -8.97 -3.48 0.60
C ARG A 99 -7.80 -3.78 -0.33
N ALA A 100 -8.11 -4.12 -1.57
CA ALA A 100 -7.12 -4.26 -2.62
C ALA A 100 -6.35 -2.93 -2.77
N GLY A 101 -5.03 -2.98 -2.69
CA GLY A 101 -4.17 -1.79 -2.72
C GLY A 101 -3.82 -1.19 -1.35
N GLU A 102 -4.39 -1.67 -0.25
CA GLU A 102 -4.01 -1.23 1.10
C GLU A 102 -2.75 -1.95 1.60
N ALA A 103 -1.88 -1.20 2.30
CA ALA A 103 -0.55 -1.58 2.75
C ALA A 103 -0.42 -1.51 4.29
#